data_AF-A0A5C2G5W8-F1
#
_entry.id   AF-A0A5C2G5W8-F1
#
_cell.length_a   1.000
_cell.length_b   1.000
_cell.length_c   1.000
_cell.angle_alpha   90.00
_cell.angle_beta   90.00
_cell.angle_gamma   90.00
#
_symmetry.space_group_name_H-M   'P 1'
#
loop_
_entity.id
_entity.type
_entity.pdbx_description
1 polymer ?
#
loop_
_entity_poly.entity_id
_entity_poly.type
_entity_poly.pdbx_seq_one_letter_code
_entity_poly.pdbx_strand_id
1 'polypeptide(L)'
;QITLRESGPALVKPTQTLTLTCTFSGFSLKSYGVGVGWIRQPPGKALEWLALIYWDDGERYSPSLKSRLSITKDTSKNQVVLTLTNMDPVDTATYYCVHRSWGFGELIWGQGTLVSVSS
;
A
#
# COMPACT_ATOMS: atom_id res chain seq x y z
N GLN A 1 6.00 15.95 12.18
CA GLN A 1 5.52 14.59 12.49
C GLN A 1 5.15 13.91 11.18
N ILE A 2 5.47 12.62 11.02
CA ILE A 2 5.12 11.86 9.81
C ILE A 2 3.69 11.35 9.94
N THR A 3 2.89 11.49 8.89
CA THR A 3 1.53 10.94 8.81
C THR A 3 1.30 10.23 7.49
N LEU A 4 0.51 9.14 7.54
CA LEU A 4 0.10 8.33 6.41
C LEU A 4 -1.42 8.16 6.48
N ARG A 5 -2.11 8.42 5.38
CA ARG A 5 -3.57 8.32 5.32
C ARG A 5 -4.01 7.58 4.07
N GLU A 6 -4.59 6.41 4.28
CA GLU A 6 -5.18 5.56 3.25
C GLU A 6 -6.57 6.07 2.84
N SER A 7 -6.87 5.94 1.54
CA SER A 7 -8.20 6.16 0.98
C SER A 7 -8.45 5.24 -0.20
N GLY A 8 -9.72 4.96 -0.48
CA GLY A 8 -10.14 4.08 -1.55
C GLY A 8 -11.53 3.50 -1.29
N PRO A 9 -12.01 2.58 -2.13
CA PRO A 9 -13.31 1.94 -1.93
C PRO A 9 -13.26 0.99 -0.74
N ALA A 10 -14.32 1.00 0.08
CA ALA A 10 -14.48 0.04 1.18
C ALA A 10 -15.02 -1.33 0.72
N LEU A 11 -15.68 -1.36 -0.45
CA LEU A 11 -16.29 -2.55 -1.03
C LEU A 11 -15.95 -2.62 -2.52
N VAL A 12 -15.50 -3.79 -2.97
CA VAL A 12 -15.18 -4.08 -4.37
C VAL A 12 -15.81 -5.42 -4.74
N LYS A 13 -16.30 -5.58 -5.97
CA LYS A 13 -16.84 -6.88 -6.42
C LYS A 13 -15.73 -7.81 -6.91
N PRO A 14 -15.94 -9.13 -6.90
CA PRO A 14 -15.02 -10.05 -7.53
C PRO A 14 -14.70 -9.64 -8.98
N THR A 15 -13.48 -9.93 -9.45
CA THR A 15 -12.93 -9.58 -10.78
C THR A 15 -12.70 -8.10 -11.05
N GLN A 16 -13.19 -7.19 -10.20
CA GLN A 16 -12.91 -5.76 -10.34
C GLN A 16 -11.47 -5.44 -9.92
N THR A 17 -11.07 -4.20 -10.18
CA THR A 17 -9.79 -3.64 -9.76
C THR A 17 -9.98 -2.77 -8.53
N LEU A 18 -9.16 -3.02 -7.50
CA LEU A 18 -9.02 -2.14 -6.34
C LEU A 18 -7.94 -1.10 -6.62
N THR A 19 -8.24 0.17 -6.32
CA THR A 19 -7.26 1.26 -6.28
C THR A 19 -7.28 1.91 -4.91
N LEU A 20 -6.16 1.86 -4.20
CA LEU A 20 -5.96 2.51 -2.91
C LEU A 20 -4.90 3.60 -3.03
N THR A 21 -5.14 4.73 -2.39
CA THR A 21 -4.21 5.87 -2.34
C THR A 21 -3.73 6.08 -0.93
N CYS A 22 -2.42 6.20 -0.75
CA CYS A 22 -1.81 6.64 0.48
C CYS A 22 -1.31 8.06 0.29
N THR A 23 -1.92 9.01 1.00
CA THR A 23 -1.44 10.39 1.08
C THR A 23 -0.56 10.53 2.31
N PHE A 24 0.62 11.12 2.15
CA PHE A 24 1.60 11.22 3.22
C PHE A 24 2.08 12.65 3.47
N SER A 25 2.58 12.91 4.68
CA SER A 25 3.21 14.18 5.03
C SER A 25 4.32 14.00 6.06
N GLY A 26 5.14 15.03 6.25
CA GLY A 26 6.25 15.02 7.21
C GLY A 26 7.55 14.38 6.71
N PHE A 27 7.60 13.94 5.45
CA PHE A 27 8.82 13.53 4.76
C PHE A 27 8.68 13.78 3.25
N SER A 28 9.79 13.67 2.51
CA SER A 28 9.81 13.71 1.04
C SER A 28 10.19 12.33 0.50
N LEU A 29 9.35 11.76 -0.37
CA LEU A 29 9.65 10.50 -1.07
C LEU A 29 10.73 10.67 -2.16
N LYS A 30 11.38 11.84 -2.23
CA LYS A 30 12.61 12.05 -3.01
C LYS A 30 13.87 11.94 -2.15
N SER A 31 13.75 11.88 -0.83
CA SER A 31 14.87 11.77 0.08
C SER A 31 15.53 10.39 -0.02
N TYR A 32 16.85 10.37 -0.05
CA TYR A 32 17.61 9.12 -0.13
C TYR A 32 17.24 8.14 0.98
N GLY A 33 17.14 6.86 0.63
CA GLY A 33 16.89 5.76 1.57
C GLY A 33 15.47 5.71 2.15
N VAL A 34 14.49 6.42 1.58
CA VAL A 34 13.08 6.31 2.00
C VAL A 34 12.23 5.57 0.98
N GLY A 35 11.13 4.98 1.46
CA GLY A 35 10.14 4.30 0.63
C GLY A 35 8.77 4.27 1.28
N VAL A 36 7.75 4.08 0.46
CA VAL A 36 6.36 3.90 0.89
C VAL A 36 5.81 2.62 0.30
N GLY A 37 5.18 1.81 1.13
CA GLY A 37 4.66 0.51 0.72
C GLY A 37 3.27 0.23 1.26
N TRP A 38 2.76 -0.91 0.83
CA TRP A 38 1.46 -1.43 1.21
C TRP A 38 1.62 -2.83 1.80
N ILE A 39 0.95 -3.04 2.93
CA ILE A 39 0.83 -4.32 3.63
C ILE A 39 -0.66 -4.56 3.83
N ARG A 40 -1.10 -5.82 3.74
CA ARG A 40 -2.47 -6.18 4.11
C ARG A 40 -2.50 -7.18 5.25
N GLN A 41 -3.60 -7.16 6.01
CA GLN A 41 -3.91 -8.15 7.01
C GLN A 41 -5.30 -8.73 6.74
N PRO A 42 -5.39 -9.96 6.19
CA PRO A 42 -6.66 -10.66 6.13
C PRO A 42 -7.17 -11.01 7.53
N PRO A 43 -8.50 -11.12 7.75
CA PRO A 43 -9.06 -11.50 9.03
C PRO A 43 -8.48 -12.82 9.55
N GLY A 44 -7.96 -12.81 10.78
CA GLY A 44 -7.37 -13.99 11.43
C GLY A 44 -6.05 -14.48 10.83
N LYS A 45 -5.40 -13.70 9.95
CA LYS A 45 -4.12 -14.05 9.33
C LYS A 45 -3.01 -13.06 9.68
N ALA A 46 -1.76 -13.48 9.42
CA ALA A 46 -0.59 -12.63 9.55
C ALA A 46 -0.57 -11.51 8.49
N LEU A 47 0.26 -10.51 8.73
CA LEU A 47 0.53 -9.42 7.79
C LEU A 47 1.24 -9.94 6.53
N GLU A 48 0.80 -9.49 5.37
CA GLU A 48 1.37 -9.80 4.06
C GLU A 48 1.84 -8.52 3.37
N TRP A 49 3.13 -8.42 3.06
CA TRP A 49 3.66 -7.34 2.22
C TRP A 49 3.10 -7.47 0.81
N LEU A 50 2.67 -6.36 0.21
CA LEU A 50 2.15 -6.33 -1.16
C LEU A 50 3.14 -5.70 -2.12
N ALA A 51 3.46 -4.43 -1.88
CA ALA A 51 4.34 -3.66 -2.75
C ALA A 51 5.06 -2.55 -1.98
N LEU A 52 6.20 -2.11 -2.49
CA LEU A 52 7.01 -1.04 -1.92
C LEU A 52 7.69 -0.27 -3.07
N ILE A 53 7.60 1.05 -3.02
CA ILE A 53 8.29 1.93 -3.97
C ILE A 53 9.26 2.85 -3.21
N TYR A 54 10.49 2.93 -3.68
CA TYR A 54 11.56 3.71 -3.08
C TYR A 54 11.76 5.07 -3.76
N TRP A 55 12.60 5.90 -3.13
CA TRP A 55 12.97 7.22 -3.61
C TRP A 55 13.53 7.22 -5.05
N ASP A 56 14.24 6.17 -5.43
CA ASP A 56 14.92 5.95 -6.72
C ASP A 56 14.04 5.25 -7.76
N ASP A 57 12.72 5.20 -7.54
CA ASP A 57 11.77 4.47 -8.38
C ASP A 57 11.94 2.94 -8.32
N GLY A 58 12.78 2.42 -7.41
CA GLY A 58 12.88 1.00 -7.17
C GLY A 58 11.59 0.42 -6.62
N GLU A 59 11.02 -0.57 -7.32
CA GLU A 59 9.80 -1.27 -6.92
C GLU A 59 10.10 -2.68 -6.41
N ARG A 60 9.37 -3.10 -5.39
CA ARG A 60 9.34 -4.49 -4.91
C ARG A 60 7.91 -4.94 -4.73
N TYR A 61 7.64 -6.19 -5.10
CA TYR A 61 6.32 -6.80 -5.05
C TYR A 61 6.37 -8.13 -4.31
N SER A 62 5.25 -8.52 -3.70
CA SER A 62 5.05 -9.88 -3.22
C SER A 62 5.08 -10.86 -4.39
N PRO A 63 5.92 -11.92 -4.34
CA PRO A 63 6.00 -12.89 -5.43
C PRO A 63 4.66 -13.55 -5.75
N SER A 64 3.83 -13.83 -4.74
CA SER A 64 2.52 -14.49 -4.87
C SER A 64 1.49 -13.65 -5.62
N LEU A 65 1.64 -12.33 -5.62
CA LEU A 65 0.63 -11.38 -6.13
C LEU A 65 1.17 -10.48 -7.23
N LYS A 66 2.44 -10.66 -7.64
CA LYS A 66 3.15 -9.77 -8.56
C LYS A 66 2.41 -9.53 -9.88
N SER A 67 1.73 -10.54 -10.42
CA SER A 67 0.98 -10.41 -11.69
C SER A 67 -0.28 -9.55 -11.58
N ARG A 68 -0.79 -9.32 -10.37
CA ARG A 68 -2.03 -8.55 -10.11
C ARG A 68 -1.76 -7.17 -9.51
N LEU A 69 -0.56 -6.95 -8.98
CA LEU A 69 -0.19 -5.73 -8.27
C LEU A 69 0.52 -4.73 -9.17
N SER A 70 0.21 -3.45 -8.96
CA SER A 70 0.99 -2.32 -9.45
C SER A 70 1.09 -1.28 -8.33
N ILE A 71 2.26 -0.67 -8.17
CA ILE A 71 2.48 0.46 -7.26
C ILE A 71 3.01 1.64 -8.07
N THR A 72 2.51 2.84 -7.78
CA THR A 72 2.99 4.07 -8.42
C THR A 72 3.14 5.17 -7.37
N LYS A 73 4.03 6.15 -7.62
CA LYS A 73 4.19 7.32 -6.76
C LYS A 73 3.97 8.62 -7.54
N ASP A 74 3.29 9.56 -6.91
CA ASP A 74 3.17 10.95 -7.34
C ASP A 74 3.74 11.85 -6.25
N THR A 75 5.01 12.22 -6.43
CA THR A 75 5.73 13.06 -5.46
C THR A 75 5.28 14.53 -5.50
N SER A 76 4.52 14.96 -6.52
CA SER A 76 3.93 16.30 -6.55
C SER A 76 2.73 16.42 -5.61
N LYS A 77 2.03 15.30 -5.39
CA LYS A 77 0.86 15.21 -4.51
C LYS A 77 1.16 14.52 -3.17
N ASN A 78 2.39 14.05 -2.96
CA ASN A 78 2.76 13.21 -1.83
C ASN A 78 1.85 11.98 -1.71
N GLN A 79 1.71 11.24 -2.82
CA GLN A 79 0.85 10.08 -2.91
C GLN A 79 1.58 8.84 -3.41
N VAL A 80 1.21 7.69 -2.86
CA VAL A 80 1.54 6.36 -3.41
C VAL A 80 0.24 5.59 -3.61
N VAL A 81 0.06 5.06 -4.83
CA VAL A 81 -1.16 4.36 -5.23
C VAL A 81 -0.86 2.88 -5.43
N LEU A 82 -1.67 2.03 -4.80
CA LEU A 82 -1.70 0.59 -5.03
C LEU A 82 -2.86 0.26 -5.96
N THR A 83 -2.59 -0.53 -6.99
CA THR A 83 -3.62 -1.15 -7.82
C THR A 83 -3.52 -2.66 -7.67
N LEU A 84 -4.64 -3.31 -7.37
CA LEU A 84 -4.76 -4.76 -7.33
C LEU A 84 -5.90 -5.20 -8.27
N THR A 85 -5.55 -5.92 -9.32
CA THR A 85 -6.50 -6.40 -10.33
C THR A 85 -7.05 -7.78 -9.98
N ASN A 86 -8.16 -8.16 -10.63
CA ASN A 86 -8.80 -9.46 -10.46
C ASN A 86 -9.05 -9.77 -8.98
N MET A 87 -9.75 -8.86 -8.28
CA MET A 87 -10.05 -9.02 -6.86
C MET A 87 -10.82 -10.32 -6.59
N ASP A 88 -10.45 -11.01 -5.52
CA ASP A 88 -11.08 -12.26 -5.05
C ASP A 88 -11.54 -12.10 -3.59
N PRO A 89 -12.58 -12.82 -3.11
CA PRO A 89 -12.95 -12.85 -1.70
C PRO A 89 -11.77 -13.01 -0.72
N VAL A 90 -10.72 -13.77 -1.08
CA VAL A 90 -9.51 -13.94 -0.24
C VAL A 90 -8.68 -12.65 -0.10
N ASP A 91 -8.90 -11.67 -0.96
CA ASP A 91 -8.25 -10.35 -0.90
C ASP A 91 -8.95 -9.40 0.10
N THR A 92 -10.04 -9.83 0.76
CA THR A 92 -10.65 -9.08 1.87
C THR A 92 -9.66 -8.94 3.02
N ALA A 93 -9.30 -7.71 3.36
CA ALA A 93 -8.26 -7.41 4.36
C ALA A 93 -8.32 -5.95 4.80
N THR A 94 -7.65 -5.65 5.91
CA THR A 94 -7.24 -4.28 6.22
C THR A 94 -5.94 -3.99 5.49
N TYR A 95 -5.91 -2.93 4.68
CA TYR A 95 -4.76 -2.50 3.90
C TYR A 95 -4.11 -1.30 4.57
N TYR A 96 -2.82 -1.42 4.86
CA TYR A 96 -2.02 -0.41 5.56
C TYR A 96 -0.97 0.17 4.61
N CYS A 97 -0.85 1.49 4.65
CA CYS A 97 0.28 2.19 4.09
C CYS A 97 1.40 2.28 5.13
N VAL A 98 2.63 2.08 4.69
CA VAL A 98 3.81 2.14 5.56
C VAL A 98 4.91 3.01 4.96
N HIS A 99 5.56 3.80 5.80
CA HIS A 99 6.78 4.53 5.46
C HIS A 99 7.98 3.78 6.05
N ARG A 100 8.99 3.55 5.20
CA ARG A 100 10.25 2.89 5.54
C ARG A 100 11.40 3.85 5.28
N SER A 101 12.30 4.01 6.24
CA SER A 101 13.56 4.73 6.07
C SER A 101 14.74 3.82 6.39
N TRP A 102 15.81 3.85 5.60
CA TRP A 102 17.00 3.01 5.83
C TRP A 102 17.75 3.39 7.11
N GLY A 103 17.65 4.66 7.55
CA GLY A 103 18.28 5.14 8.77
C GLY A 103 17.49 4.84 10.05
N PHE A 104 16.24 4.39 9.93
CA PHE A 104 15.37 4.09 11.06
C PHE A 104 14.89 2.64 10.96
N GLY A 105 15.16 1.82 11.98
CA GLY A 105 14.72 0.41 12.01
C GLY A 105 13.21 0.21 12.12
N GLU A 106 12.45 1.28 12.36
CA GLU A 106 11.02 1.24 12.68
C GLU A 106 10.17 1.71 11.48
N LEU A 107 9.09 0.97 11.21
CA LEU A 107 8.11 1.33 10.18
C LEU A 107 7.07 2.28 10.79
N ILE A 108 6.75 3.35 10.07
CA ILE A 108 5.63 4.21 10.43
C ILE A 108 4.42 3.73 9.64
N TRP A 109 3.30 3.54 10.33
CA TRP A 109 2.08 2.99 9.77
C TRP A 109 0.99 4.04 9.63
N GLY A 110 0.17 3.92 8.59
CA GLY A 110 -1.16 4.51 8.55
C GLY A 110 -2.14 3.73 9.42
N GLN A 111 -3.35 4.26 9.55
CA GLN A 111 -4.40 3.62 10.36
C GLN A 111 -4.96 2.36 9.69
N GLY A 112 -4.76 2.25 8.37
CA GLY A 112 -5.30 1.18 7.55
C GLY A 112 -6.73 1.45 7.09
N THR A 113 -7.11 0.77 6.02
CA THR A 113 -8.46 0.80 5.46
C THR A 113 -8.97 -0.61 5.24
N LEU A 114 -10.17 -0.92 5.75
CA LEU A 114 -10.81 -2.20 5.50
C LEU A 114 -11.38 -2.20 4.07
N VAL A 115 -11.01 -3.20 3.29
CA VAL A 115 -11.60 -3.46 1.98
C VAL A 115 -12.24 -4.83 2.02
N SER A 116 -13.54 -4.88 1.72
CA SER A 116 -14.31 -6.11 1.58
C SER A 116 -14.51 -6.45 0.11
N VAL A 117 -14.45 -7.75 -0.21
CA VAL A 117 -14.76 -8.25 -1.55
C VAL A 117 -16.01 -9.12 -1.51
N SER A 118 -17.12 -8.58 -1.99
CA SER A 118 -18.41 -9.29 -2.04
C SER A 118 -19.28 -8.80 -3.20
N SER A 119 -20.30 -9.60 -3.55
CA SER A 119 -21.23 -9.31 -4.66
C SER A 119 -22.41 -8.44 -4.25
#